data_AF-A0A2N5E4H4-F1
#
_entry.id   AF-A0A2N5E4H4-F1
#
_cell.length_a   1.000
_cell.length_b   1.000
_cell.length_c   1.000
_cell.angle_alpha   90.00
_cell.angle_beta   90.00
_cell.angle_gamma   90.00
#
_symmetry.space_group_name_H-M   'P 1'
#
loop_
_entity.id
_entity.type
_entity.pdbx_description
1 polymer ?
#
loop_
_entity_poly.entity_id
_entity_poly.type
_entity_poly.pdbx_seq_one_letter_code
_entity_poly.pdbx_strand_id
1 'polypeptide(L)'
;METYVRARIDAALKDEATAVLRDCGLTISAAFRLFLGQVVEEQRLPLEIKRPSARLRAAMQEADEIAAKHGSHFDDIDDMLGSLGHGEGKQEKQQGKGRAKKTG
;
A
#
# COMPACT_ATOMS: atom_id res chain seq x y z
N MET A 1 -10.87 32.00 -9.97
CA MET A 1 -9.89 32.18 -8.87
C MET A 1 -8.58 31.58 -9.33
N GLU A 2 -7.51 32.36 -9.36
CA GLU A 2 -6.18 31.83 -9.66
C GLU A 2 -5.63 31.15 -8.40
N THR A 3 -5.19 29.90 -8.51
CA THR A 3 -4.58 29.15 -7.42
C THR A 3 -3.13 28.86 -7.78
N TYR A 4 -2.25 28.93 -6.78
CA TYR A 4 -0.81 28.72 -6.99
C TYR A 4 -0.29 27.62 -6.07
N VAL A 5 0.73 26.91 -6.55
CA VAL A 5 1.45 25.89 -5.79
C VAL A 5 2.81 26.46 -5.41
N ARG A 6 3.14 26.43 -4.11
CA ARG A 6 4.47 26.78 -3.60
C ARG A 6 5.09 25.53 -2.99
N ALA A 7 6.27 25.17 -3.48
CA ALA A 7 7.06 24.07 -2.94
C ALA A 7 8.45 24.57 -2.55
N ARG A 8 8.98 24.07 -1.45
CA ARG A 8 10.40 24.27 -1.10
C ARG A 8 11.22 23.28 -1.91
N ILE A 9 12.22 23.79 -2.60
CA ILE A 9 13.18 23.00 -3.38
C ILE A 9 14.58 23.56 -3.12
N ASP A 10 15.57 22.70 -3.29
CA ASP A 10 16.96 23.13 -3.29
C ASP A 10 17.23 24.10 -4.44
N ALA A 11 18.11 25.09 -4.20
CA ALA A 11 18.39 26.12 -5.19
C ALA A 11 19.15 25.57 -6.40
N ALA A 12 20.13 24.68 -6.18
CA ALA A 12 20.87 24.06 -7.28
C ALA A 12 19.93 23.18 -8.12
N LEU A 13 19.06 22.41 -7.46
CA LEU A 13 18.05 21.61 -8.16
C LEU A 13 17.12 22.47 -9.03
N LYS A 14 16.69 23.64 -8.53
CA LYS A 14 15.86 24.57 -9.31
C LYS A 14 16.58 25.03 -10.57
N ASP A 15 17.84 25.40 -10.46
CA ASP A 15 18.62 25.96 -11.56
C ASP A 15 18.90 24.89 -12.64
N GLU A 16 19.30 23.69 -12.22
CA GLU A 16 19.48 22.54 -13.11
C GLU A 16 18.18 22.17 -13.82
N ALA A 17 17.08 22.02 -13.09
CA ALA A 17 15.78 21.70 -13.68
C ALA A 17 15.31 22.79 -14.65
N THR A 18 15.58 24.07 -14.35
CA THR A 18 15.25 25.17 -15.25
C THR A 18 16.02 25.08 -16.55
N ALA A 19 17.32 24.77 -16.50
CA ALA A 19 18.15 24.62 -17.69
C ALA A 19 17.63 23.48 -18.58
N VAL A 20 17.44 22.28 -18.01
CA VAL A 20 16.96 21.11 -18.75
C VAL A 20 15.58 21.36 -19.36
N LEU A 21 14.64 21.92 -18.60
CA LEU A 21 13.28 22.17 -19.10
C LEU A 21 13.26 23.24 -20.19
N ARG A 22 14.09 24.28 -20.08
CA ARG A 22 14.19 25.33 -21.10
C ARG A 22 14.72 24.77 -22.41
N ASP A 23 15.67 23.84 -22.37
CA ASP A 23 16.19 23.17 -23.57
C ASP A 23 15.09 22.34 -24.26
N CYS A 24 14.10 21.87 -23.50
CA CYS A 24 12.86 21.26 -24.01
C CYS A 24 11.75 22.27 -24.37
N GLY A 25 12.00 23.58 -24.30
CA GLY A 25 11.01 24.63 -24.57
C GLY A 25 9.94 24.81 -23.49
N LEU A 26 10.20 24.31 -22.27
CA LEU A 26 9.25 24.33 -21.16
C LEU A 26 9.72 25.25 -20.02
N THR A 27 8.75 25.84 -19.32
CA THR A 27 8.99 26.48 -18.02
C THR A 27 8.73 25.47 -16.90
N ILE A 28 9.29 25.70 -15.71
CA ILE A 28 8.98 24.90 -14.51
C ILE A 28 7.47 24.81 -14.29
N SER A 29 6.75 25.92 -14.39
CA SER A 29 5.29 25.93 -14.20
C SER A 29 4.55 25.12 -15.27
N ALA A 30 5.01 25.12 -16.52
CA ALA A 30 4.42 24.28 -17.57
C ALA A 30 4.66 22.79 -17.27
N ALA A 31 5.90 22.41 -16.93
CA ALA A 31 6.24 21.04 -16.58
C ALA A 31 5.45 20.52 -15.37
N PHE A 32 5.30 21.34 -14.31
CA PHE A 32 4.49 20.97 -13.14
C PHE A 32 3.01 20.78 -13.46
N ARG A 33 2.44 21.59 -14.35
CA ARG A 33 1.04 21.43 -14.79
C ARG A 33 0.84 20.11 -15.55
N LEU A 34 1.78 19.76 -16.42
CA LEU A 34 1.76 18.48 -17.14
C LEU A 34 1.89 17.29 -16.18
N PHE A 35 2.82 17.36 -15.23
CA PHE A 35 2.97 16.33 -14.19
C PHE A 35 1.67 16.10 -13.40
N LEU A 36 1.04 17.19 -12.92
CA LEU A 36 -0.21 17.08 -12.17
C LEU A 36 -1.36 16.58 -13.06
N GLY A 37 -1.38 16.96 -14.34
CA GLY A 37 -2.33 16.42 -15.33
C GLY A 37 -2.21 14.90 -15.44
N GLN A 38 -0.98 14.39 -15.60
CA GLN A 38 -0.74 12.94 -15.69
C GLN A 38 -1.16 12.21 -14.40
N VAL A 39 -0.92 12.80 -13.24
CA VAL A 39 -1.35 12.23 -11.95
C VAL A 39 -2.87 12.07 -11.88
N VAL A 40 -3.61 13.07 -12.35
CA VAL A 40 -5.07 13.05 -12.36
C VAL A 40 -5.59 12.03 -13.38
N GLU A 41 -4.99 11.98 -14.58
CA GLU A 41 -5.40 11.08 -15.66
C GLU A 41 -5.16 9.61 -15.31
N GLU A 42 -3.96 9.28 -14.83
CA GLU A 42 -3.60 7.89 -14.54
C GLU A 42 -4.00 7.44 -13.13
N GLN A 43 -4.48 8.36 -12.28
CA GLN A 43 -4.75 8.13 -10.85
C GLN A 43 -3.57 7.48 -10.10
N ARG A 44 -2.34 7.71 -10.58
CA ARG A 44 -1.09 7.22 -9.99
C ARG A 44 0.02 8.22 -10.20
N LEU A 45 1.12 8.03 -9.49
CA LEU A 45 2.33 8.81 -9.74
C LEU A 45 2.96 8.38 -11.07
N PRO A 46 3.29 9.32 -11.98
CA PRO A 46 3.87 9.04 -13.29
C PRO A 46 5.41 8.83 -13.21
N LEU A 47 5.88 8.35 -12.07
CA LEU A 47 7.27 8.00 -11.82
C LEU A 47 7.26 6.60 -11.22
N GLU A 48 8.17 5.74 -11.68
CA GLU A 48 8.34 4.42 -11.08
C GLU A 48 8.82 4.55 -9.65
N ILE A 49 7.98 4.14 -8.69
CA ILE A 49 8.38 4.06 -7.29
C ILE A 49 9.17 2.77 -7.08
N LYS A 50 10.47 2.83 -7.32
CA LYS A 50 11.38 1.67 -7.26
C LYS A 50 11.58 1.10 -5.85
N ARG A 51 11.26 1.86 -4.80
CA ARG A 51 11.41 1.44 -3.41
C ARG A 51 10.05 1.43 -2.69
N PRO A 52 9.56 0.25 -2.28
CA PRO A 52 8.35 0.16 -1.46
C PRO A 52 8.50 0.95 -0.16
N SER A 53 7.43 1.59 0.27
CA SER A 53 7.41 2.32 1.54
C SER A 53 7.73 1.39 2.71
N ALA A 54 8.22 1.92 3.84
CA ALA A 54 8.54 1.09 5.01
C ALA A 54 7.31 0.30 5.50
N ARG A 55 6.13 0.92 5.48
CA ARG A 55 4.87 0.26 5.79
C ARG A 55 4.57 -0.87 4.81
N LEU A 56 4.72 -0.63 3.50
CA LEU A 56 4.48 -1.66 2.50
C LEU A 56 5.46 -2.83 2.64
N ARG A 57 6.74 -2.56 2.92
CA ARG A 57 7.73 -3.62 3.20
C ARG A 57 7.35 -4.46 4.41
N ALA A 58 6.92 -3.83 5.50
CA ALA A 58 6.48 -4.54 6.70
C ALA A 58 5.26 -5.44 6.41
N ALA A 59 4.26 -4.91 5.68
CA ALA A 59 3.09 -5.69 5.28
C ALA A 59 3.44 -6.86 4.35
N MET A 60 4.40 -6.68 3.43
CA MET A 60 4.89 -7.78 2.58
C MET A 60 5.58 -8.87 3.41
N GLN A 61 6.43 -8.48 4.37
CA GLN A 61 7.09 -9.44 5.27
C GLN A 61 6.07 -10.20 6.13
N GLU A 62 5.07 -9.50 6.66
CA GLU A 62 3.97 -10.12 7.41
C GLU A 62 3.19 -11.12 6.53
N ALA A 63 2.89 -10.75 5.29
CA ALA A 63 2.23 -11.65 4.34
C ALA A 63 3.09 -12.89 4.01
N ASP A 64 4.40 -12.73 3.82
CA ASP A 64 5.34 -13.84 3.59
C ASP A 64 5.40 -14.78 4.80
N GLU A 65 5.41 -14.22 6.01
CA GLU A 65 5.37 -15.00 7.25
C GLU A 65 4.05 -15.76 7.43
N ILE A 66 2.92 -15.12 7.12
CA ILE A 66 1.60 -15.75 7.13
C ILE A 66 1.57 -16.88 6.11
N ALA A 67 2.04 -16.66 4.88
CA ALA A 67 2.08 -17.70 3.85
C ALA A 67 2.99 -18.88 4.24
N ALA A 68 4.11 -18.63 4.92
CA ALA A 68 5.02 -19.67 5.40
C ALA A 68 4.45 -20.48 6.58
N LYS A 69 3.63 -19.86 7.44
CA LYS A 69 3.04 -20.49 8.64
C LYS A 69 1.67 -21.13 8.33
N HIS A 70 0.91 -20.54 7.42
CA HIS A 70 -0.45 -20.92 7.02
C HIS A 70 -0.46 -21.32 5.54
N GLY A 71 0.00 -22.54 5.26
CA GLY A 71 -0.38 -23.26 4.03
C GLY A 71 -1.84 -23.74 4.08
N SER A 72 -2.78 -22.90 4.55
CA SER A 72 -4.18 -23.27 4.68
C SER A 72 -4.81 -23.27 3.30
N HIS A 73 -4.96 -24.47 2.74
CA HIS A 73 -5.97 -24.69 1.73
C HIS A 73 -7.33 -24.52 2.39
N PHE A 74 -8.18 -23.72 1.74
CA PHE A 74 -9.58 -23.58 2.09
C PHE A 74 -10.36 -24.48 1.13
N ASP A 75 -11.30 -25.25 1.67
CA ASP A 75 -12.10 -26.18 0.86
C ASP A 75 -13.20 -25.45 0.06
N ASP A 76 -13.60 -24.24 0.49
CA ASP A 76 -14.56 -23.39 -0.22
C ASP A 76 -14.38 -21.89 0.10
N ILE A 77 -14.98 -21.01 -0.70
CA ILE A 77 -14.92 -19.55 -0.59
C ILE A 77 -15.50 -19.06 0.75
N ASP A 78 -16.55 -19.71 1.26
CA ASP A 78 -17.17 -19.35 2.53
C ASP A 78 -16.22 -19.56 3.72
N ASP A 79 -15.40 -20.61 3.69
CA ASP A 79 -14.38 -20.92 4.70
C ASP A 79 -13.26 -19.86 4.66
N MET A 80 -12.80 -19.51 3.46
CA MET A 80 -11.82 -18.43 3.26
C MET A 80 -12.34 -17.08 3.76
N LEU A 81 -13.55 -16.66 3.37
CA LEU A 81 -14.13 -15.37 3.79
C LEU A 81 -14.45 -15.33 5.29
N GLY A 82 -14.87 -16.45 5.88
CA GLY A 82 -15.07 -16.59 7.32
C GLY A 82 -13.79 -16.33 8.12
N SER A 83 -12.64 -16.81 7.62
CA SER A 83 -11.34 -16.58 8.27
C SER A 83 -10.86 -15.11 8.21
N LEU A 84 -11.23 -14.36 7.14
CA LEU A 84 -10.84 -12.96 6.96
C LEU A 84 -11.72 -11.98 7.75
N GLY A 85 -13.00 -12.32 7.98
CA GLY A 85 -13.97 -11.50 8.71
C GLY A 85 -13.78 -11.50 10.23
N HIS A 86 -12.92 -12.38 10.75
CA HIS A 86 -12.61 -12.48 12.16
C HIS A 86 -11.17 -12.03 12.40
N GLY A 87 -10.99 -10.74 12.71
CA GLY A 87 -9.70 -10.24 13.20
C GLY A 87 -9.26 -11.06 14.41
N GLU A 88 -8.27 -11.94 14.22
CA GLU A 88 -7.86 -12.90 15.24
C GLU A 88 -7.24 -12.21 16.45
N GLY A 89 -8.06 -12.05 17.48
CA GLY A 89 -7.63 -11.84 18.85
C GLY A 89 -7.62 -13.16 19.62
N LYS A 90 -6.40 -13.69 19.81
CA LYS A 90 -5.95 -14.56 20.92
C LYS A 90 -6.31 -16.06 20.94
N GLN A 91 -5.24 -16.83 21.13
CA GLN A 91 -5.19 -18.21 21.63
C GLN A 91 -5.57 -18.32 23.12
N GLU A 92 -5.74 -19.58 23.57
CA GLU A 92 -5.70 -20.13 24.95
C GLU A 92 -7.11 -20.44 25.55
N LYS A 93 -7.51 -21.65 26.00
CA LYS A 93 -6.80 -22.73 26.70
C LYS A 93 -7.60 -24.05 26.68
N GLN A 94 -6.90 -25.14 26.96
CA GLN A 94 -7.33 -26.53 27.09
C GLN A 94 -8.27 -26.86 28.27
N GLN A 95 -9.03 -27.97 28.06
CA GLN A 95 -9.40 -29.05 28.98
C GLN A 95 -10.44 -28.84 30.10
N GLY A 96 -11.50 -29.67 30.01
CA GLY A 96 -12.43 -29.95 31.11
C GLY A 96 -13.41 -31.09 30.77
N LYS A 97 -13.00 -32.32 31.10
CA LYS A 97 -13.77 -33.59 31.14
C LYS A 97 -15.26 -33.45 31.53
N GLY A 98 -16.12 -34.27 30.91
CA GLY A 98 -17.51 -34.42 31.38
C GLY A 98 -18.33 -35.47 30.64
N ARG A 99 -17.84 -36.71 30.60
CA ARG A 99 -18.58 -37.90 30.14
C ARG A 99 -19.88 -38.07 30.95
N ALA A 100 -21.05 -37.99 30.32
CA ALA A 100 -22.29 -38.55 30.86
C ALA A 100 -23.22 -39.03 29.75
N LYS A 101 -23.14 -40.34 29.50
CA LYS A 101 -24.25 -41.14 28.95
C LYS A 101 -25.45 -41.06 29.90
N LYS A 102 -26.66 -40.94 29.35
CA LYS A 102 -27.89 -41.68 29.72
C LYS A 102 -29.03 -41.13 28.85
N THR A 103 -29.53 -41.85 27.83
CA THR A 103 -30.59 -42.88 27.90
C THR A 103 -31.70 -42.57 28.89
N GLY A 104 -32.89 -42.37 28.33
CA GLY A 104 -34.17 -42.21 29.00
C GLY A 104 -35.20 -41.84 27.95
#